data_AF-A0A7S2YTK8-F1
#
_entry.id   AF-A0A7S2YTK8-F1
#
_cell.length_a   1.000
_cell.length_b   1.000
_cell.length_c   1.000
_cell.angle_alpha   90.00
_cell.angle_beta   90.00
_cell.angle_gamma   90.00
#
_symmetry.space_group_name_H-M   'P 1'
#
loop_
_entity.id
_entity.type
_entity.pdbx_description
1 polymer ?
#
loop_
_entity_poly.entity_id
_entity_poly.type
_entity_poly.pdbx_seq_one_letter_code
_entity_poly.pdbx_strand_id
1 'polypeptide(L)'
;MRPAVLLALSFHNFFFSSSTSRSNNSSHRNTSHQTKISILIMKIIVAFLIQVLAFVLPTAVWAGGKKGGTGADGYFEGYWVGIDPTDGGDTRRSIVQTGPDTYDVVARDSVLTLCGGQVAGFLTGVGTVDDEGKLRLQAPLTCPDGSEFQVVFIVTPFKRNLMVERAETVGGGFIYDAYFWRQVSS
;
A
#
# COMPACT_ATOMS: atom_id res chain seq x y z
N MET A 1 -1.20 -17.22 -16.45
CA MET A 1 -1.30 -18.15 -15.29
C MET A 1 -0.96 -17.36 -14.04
N ARG A 2 -1.91 -17.14 -13.13
CA ARG A 2 -1.71 -16.40 -11.86
C ARG A 2 -1.70 -17.41 -10.71
N PRO A 3 -0.78 -17.34 -9.74
CA PRO A 3 -0.88 -18.18 -8.56
C PRO A 3 -1.91 -17.58 -7.58
N ALA A 4 -2.80 -18.44 -7.10
CA ALA A 4 -3.69 -18.14 -5.99
C ALA A 4 -2.89 -18.22 -4.69
N VAL A 5 -2.84 -17.13 -3.93
CA VAL A 5 -2.26 -17.11 -2.58
C VAL A 5 -3.33 -17.63 -1.62
N LEU A 6 -3.12 -18.84 -1.11
CA LEU A 6 -3.91 -19.46 -0.05
C LEU A 6 -3.48 -18.85 1.29
N LEU A 7 -4.35 -18.06 1.92
CA LEU A 7 -4.19 -17.58 3.28
C LEU A 7 -4.72 -18.64 4.27
N ALA A 8 -3.81 -19.34 4.93
CA ALA A 8 -4.12 -20.27 6.01
C ALA A 8 -4.30 -19.49 7.33
N LEU A 9 -5.52 -19.44 7.83
CA LEU A 9 -5.83 -18.93 9.17
C LEU A 9 -5.65 -20.06 10.20
N SER A 10 -4.55 -20.01 10.94
CA SER A 10 -4.30 -20.88 12.09
C SER A 10 -5.06 -20.39 13.32
N PHE A 11 -6.12 -21.10 13.71
CA PHE A 11 -6.81 -20.91 14.97
C PHE A 11 -5.98 -21.48 16.13
N HIS A 12 -5.51 -20.60 17.03
CA HIS A 12 -4.93 -21.00 18.31
C HIS A 12 -6.05 -21.42 19.27
N ASN A 13 -6.05 -22.69 19.66
CA ASN A 13 -6.91 -23.24 20.72
C ASN A 13 -6.47 -22.66 22.07
N PHE A 14 -7.30 -21.81 22.69
CA PHE A 14 -7.16 -21.43 24.09
C PHE A 14 -7.64 -22.58 24.99
N PHE A 15 -6.70 -23.30 25.59
CA PHE A 15 -6.96 -24.27 26.67
C PHE A 15 -7.24 -23.50 27.97
N PHE A 16 -8.50 -23.45 28.41
CA PHE A 16 -8.85 -23.02 29.77
C PHE A 16 -8.78 -24.25 30.70
N SER A 17 -7.78 -24.25 31.59
CA SER A 17 -7.69 -25.21 32.69
C SER A 17 -8.60 -24.74 33.82
N SER A 18 -9.67 -25.49 34.10
CA SER A 18 -10.56 -25.23 35.23
C SER A 18 -10.42 -26.35 36.27
N SER A 19 -9.94 -25.95 37.45
CA SER A 19 -9.80 -26.73 38.67
C SER A 19 -11.16 -27.18 39.22
N THR A 20 -11.32 -28.48 39.41
CA THR A 20 -12.49 -29.10 40.05
C THR A 20 -12.38 -29.01 41.58
N SER A 21 -13.18 -28.14 42.19
CA SER A 21 -13.51 -28.23 43.62
C SER A 21 -14.82 -29.02 43.76
N ARG A 22 -14.73 -30.14 44.49
CA ARG A 22 -15.81 -31.12 44.69
C ARG A 22 -16.56 -30.74 45.97
N SER A 23 -17.79 -30.24 45.82
CA SER A 23 -18.74 -30.07 46.93
C SER A 23 -19.98 -30.90 46.63
N ASN A 24 -20.20 -31.93 47.45
CA ASN A 24 -21.40 -32.76 47.44
C ASN A 24 -22.53 -31.99 48.12
N ASN A 25 -23.55 -31.59 47.36
CA ASN A 25 -24.85 -31.34 47.94
C ASN A 25 -25.96 -31.83 47.00
N SER A 26 -26.61 -32.88 47.46
CA SER A 26 -27.74 -33.56 46.84
C SER A 26 -29.04 -32.92 47.31
N SER A 27 -29.52 -31.92 46.58
CA SER A 27 -30.94 -31.53 46.58
C SER A 27 -31.22 -30.66 45.36
N HIS A 28 -32.40 -30.77 44.76
CA HIS A 28 -32.85 -30.08 43.54
C HIS A 28 -32.35 -30.59 42.17
N ARG A 29 -32.73 -31.83 41.80
CA ARG A 29 -32.84 -32.22 40.38
C ARG A 29 -34.18 -31.74 39.84
N ASN A 30 -34.25 -30.50 39.34
CA ASN A 30 -35.16 -30.09 38.26
C ASN A 30 -34.89 -28.68 37.69
N THR A 31 -34.01 -27.89 38.31
CA THR A 31 -33.58 -26.57 37.77
C THR A 31 -32.30 -26.64 36.93
N SER A 32 -31.60 -27.78 36.94
CA SER A 32 -30.30 -27.97 36.27
C SER A 32 -30.40 -28.06 34.73
N HIS A 33 -31.55 -28.51 34.19
CA HIS A 33 -31.71 -28.64 32.75
C HIS A 33 -32.00 -27.30 32.06
N GLN A 34 -32.72 -26.41 32.74
CA GLN A 34 -33.10 -25.08 32.22
C GLN A 34 -31.91 -24.11 32.14
N THR A 35 -30.97 -24.17 33.09
CA THR A 35 -29.76 -23.34 33.07
C THR A 35 -28.77 -23.74 31.98
N LYS A 36 -28.65 -25.03 31.67
CA LYS A 36 -27.75 -25.50 30.59
C LYS A 36 -28.25 -25.09 29.19
N ILE A 37 -29.56 -25.14 28.95
CA ILE A 37 -30.15 -24.74 27.67
C ILE A 37 -29.98 -23.22 27.46
N SER A 38 -30.19 -22.42 28.50
CA SER A 38 -30.04 -20.95 28.43
C SER A 38 -28.62 -20.51 28.09
N ILE A 39 -27.60 -21.17 28.65
CA ILE A 39 -26.18 -20.86 28.36
C ILE A 39 -25.83 -21.21 26.90
N LEU A 40 -26.37 -22.31 26.36
CA LEU A 40 -26.13 -22.72 24.98
C LEU A 40 -26.71 -21.71 23.99
N ILE A 41 -27.94 -21.25 24.21
CA ILE A 41 -28.61 -20.26 23.36
C ILE A 41 -27.85 -18.93 23.36
N MET A 42 -27.39 -18.47 24.53
CA MET A 42 -26.65 -17.20 24.63
C MET A 42 -25.33 -17.23 23.84
N LYS A 43 -24.60 -18.36 23.85
CA LYS A 43 -23.36 -18.51 23.07
C LYS A 43 -23.59 -18.46 21.57
N ILE A 44 -24.67 -19.06 21.08
CA ILE A 44 -25.04 -19.04 19.65
C ILE A 44 -25.36 -17.62 19.21
N ILE A 45 -26.14 -16.87 19.99
CA ILE A 45 -26.50 -15.48 19.67
C ILE A 45 -25.26 -14.58 19.60
N VAL A 46 -24.33 -14.71 20.55
CA VAL A 46 -23.09 -13.90 20.57
C VAL A 46 -22.20 -14.23 19.37
N ALA A 47 -22.01 -15.51 19.04
CA ALA A 47 -21.22 -15.91 17.87
C ALA A 47 -21.82 -15.36 16.56
N PHE A 48 -23.16 -15.40 16.44
CA PHE A 48 -23.86 -14.88 15.27
C PHE A 48 -23.74 -13.35 15.15
N LEU A 49 -23.86 -12.61 16.28
CA LEU A 49 -23.66 -11.16 16.30
C LEU A 49 -22.25 -10.74 15.88
N ILE A 50 -21.21 -11.47 16.33
CA ILE A 50 -19.82 -11.19 15.95
C ILE A 50 -19.62 -11.42 14.43
N GLN A 51 -20.20 -12.49 13.87
CA GLN A 51 -20.12 -12.76 12.44
C GLN A 51 -20.85 -11.72 11.59
N VAL A 52 -22.04 -11.27 12.02
CA VAL A 52 -22.77 -10.20 11.32
C VAL A 52 -22.00 -8.88 11.39
N LEU A 53 -21.42 -8.53 12.55
CA LEU A 53 -20.64 -7.30 12.70
C LEU A 53 -19.38 -7.29 11.81
N ALA A 54 -18.68 -8.44 11.70
CA ALA A 54 -17.53 -8.58 10.82
C ALA A 54 -17.89 -8.50 9.32
N PHE A 55 -19.11 -8.89 8.94
CA PHE A 55 -19.57 -8.83 7.54
C PHE A 55 -20.09 -7.46 7.11
N VAL A 56 -20.60 -6.63 8.04
CA VAL A 56 -21.14 -5.30 7.73
C VAL A 56 -20.06 -4.21 7.70
N LEU A 57 -18.90 -4.45 8.31
CA LEU A 57 -17.82 -3.44 8.43
C LEU A 57 -16.87 -3.22 7.22
N PRO A 58 -16.88 -3.94 6.08
CA PRO A 58 -15.93 -3.62 5.00
C PRO A 58 -16.36 -2.53 3.99
N THR A 59 -17.58 -1.97 4.01
CA THR A 59 -18.03 -1.05 2.94
C THR A 59 -17.90 0.44 3.24
N ALA A 60 -17.34 0.81 4.40
CA ALA A 60 -17.22 2.21 4.83
C ALA A 60 -15.82 2.82 4.64
N VAL A 61 -14.99 2.25 3.78
CA VAL A 61 -13.72 2.86 3.35
C VAL A 61 -13.82 3.12 1.86
N TRP A 62 -13.70 4.39 1.47
CA TRP A 62 -13.79 4.94 0.10
C TRP A 62 -15.16 5.40 -0.42
N ALA A 63 -15.82 6.27 0.36
CA ALA A 63 -16.61 7.36 -0.20
C ALA A 63 -16.02 8.70 0.26
N GLY A 64 -14.73 8.93 -0.02
CA GLY A 64 -14.11 10.24 0.10
C GLY A 64 -14.57 11.11 -1.06
N GLY A 65 -15.57 11.96 -0.81
CA GLY A 65 -16.02 12.94 -1.77
C GLY A 65 -14.87 13.83 -2.24
N LYS A 66 -14.67 13.89 -3.56
CA LYS A 66 -13.82 14.88 -4.23
C LYS A 66 -14.29 16.28 -3.84
N LYS A 67 -13.64 16.88 -2.83
CA LYS A 67 -13.59 18.34 -2.73
C LYS A 67 -12.49 18.76 -3.68
N GLY A 68 -12.87 19.32 -4.82
CA GLY A 68 -11.95 20.00 -5.73
C GLY A 68 -11.28 21.13 -4.98
N GLY A 69 -10.11 20.82 -4.40
CA GLY A 69 -9.20 21.77 -3.82
C GLY A 69 -8.17 22.09 -4.89
N THR A 70 -7.82 23.36 -5.01
CA THR A 70 -6.76 23.84 -5.91
C THR A 70 -5.35 23.34 -5.52
N GLY A 71 -5.22 22.28 -4.74
CA GLY A 71 -3.97 21.65 -4.34
C GLY A 71 -3.87 20.26 -4.97
N ALA A 72 -2.95 20.08 -5.91
CA ALA A 72 -2.43 18.81 -6.45
C ALA A 72 -3.41 17.70 -6.89
N ASP A 73 -4.74 17.87 -6.84
CA ASP A 73 -5.75 16.83 -7.11
C ASP A 73 -5.50 16.14 -8.47
N GLY A 74 -4.89 14.96 -8.43
CA GLY A 74 -4.59 14.12 -9.59
C GLY A 74 -3.55 14.69 -10.57
N TYR A 75 -2.74 15.69 -10.19
CA TYR A 75 -1.74 16.26 -11.09
C TYR A 75 -0.74 15.21 -11.56
N PHE A 76 -0.22 14.40 -10.63
CA PHE A 76 0.82 13.41 -10.90
C PHE A 76 0.28 12.12 -11.48
N GLU A 77 -1.04 11.86 -11.40
CA GLU A 77 -1.62 10.58 -11.80
C GLU A 77 -1.36 10.26 -13.28
N GLY A 78 -1.30 8.99 -13.65
CA GLY A 78 -1.19 8.54 -15.04
C GLY A 78 0.21 8.09 -15.44
N TYR A 79 0.41 7.99 -16.76
CA TYR A 79 1.62 7.47 -17.37
C TYR A 79 2.45 8.61 -17.97
N TRP A 80 3.72 8.64 -17.61
CA TRP A 80 4.66 9.69 -17.98
C TRP A 80 5.86 9.08 -18.67
N VAL A 81 6.33 9.76 -19.72
CA VAL A 81 7.50 9.37 -20.49
C VAL A 81 8.44 10.56 -20.51
N GLY A 82 9.74 10.28 -20.40
CA GLY A 82 10.79 11.27 -20.41
C GLY A 82 12.04 10.72 -21.09
N ILE A 83 13.04 11.59 -21.24
CA ILE A 83 14.40 11.22 -21.59
C ILE A 83 15.31 11.74 -20.48
N ASP A 84 16.21 10.90 -19.99
CA ASP A 84 17.31 11.36 -19.17
C ASP A 84 18.32 12.09 -20.06
N PRO A 85 18.53 13.41 -19.89
CA PRO A 85 19.49 14.16 -20.72
C PRO A 85 20.94 13.72 -20.50
N THR A 86 21.24 13.00 -19.42
CA THR A 86 22.59 12.57 -19.05
C THR A 86 23.09 11.44 -19.93
N ASP A 87 22.23 10.45 -20.20
CA ASP A 87 22.58 9.25 -20.98
C ASP A 87 21.66 8.98 -22.16
N GLY A 88 20.64 9.82 -22.38
CA GLY A 88 19.68 9.66 -23.47
C GLY A 88 18.70 8.51 -23.24
N GLY A 89 18.66 7.92 -22.04
CA GLY A 89 17.78 6.81 -21.70
C GLY A 89 16.31 7.22 -21.72
N ASP A 90 15.45 6.38 -22.30
CA ASP A 90 14.01 6.44 -22.10
C ASP A 90 13.69 6.23 -20.62
N THR A 91 12.95 7.16 -20.03
CA THR A 91 12.44 7.09 -18.66
C THR A 91 10.92 7.03 -18.66
N ARG A 92 10.34 6.16 -17.84
CA ARG A 92 8.89 5.91 -17.79
C ARG A 92 8.40 5.85 -16.35
N ARG A 93 7.28 6.51 -16.05
CA ARG A 93 6.64 6.50 -14.73
C ARG A 93 5.17 6.15 -14.87
N SER A 94 4.67 5.27 -14.00
CA SER A 94 3.24 5.05 -13.78
C SER A 94 2.94 5.49 -12.35
N ILE A 95 2.08 6.49 -12.19
CA ILE A 95 1.78 7.09 -10.91
C ILE A 95 0.27 6.98 -10.66
N VAL A 96 -0.13 6.41 -9.53
CA VAL A 96 -1.55 6.18 -9.19
C VAL A 96 -1.82 6.75 -7.82
N GLN A 97 -2.85 7.59 -7.69
CA GLN A 97 -3.21 8.15 -6.38
C GLN A 97 -3.88 7.08 -5.52
N THR A 98 -3.34 6.83 -4.33
CA THR A 98 -3.87 5.86 -3.35
C THR A 98 -4.40 6.50 -2.07
N GLY A 99 -4.17 7.80 -1.88
CA GLY A 99 -4.70 8.59 -0.77
C GLY A 99 -4.68 10.10 -1.05
N PRO A 100 -5.14 10.93 -0.10
CA PRO A 100 -5.24 12.39 -0.26
C PRO A 100 -3.96 13.05 -0.79
N ASP A 101 -2.79 12.57 -0.37
CA ASP A 101 -1.49 13.06 -0.84
C ASP A 101 -0.51 11.92 -1.10
N THR A 102 -1.02 10.71 -1.31
CA THR A 102 -0.22 9.48 -1.40
C THR A 102 -0.39 8.86 -2.77
N TYR A 103 0.73 8.45 -3.36
CA TYR A 103 0.78 7.92 -4.72
C TYR A 103 1.65 6.66 -4.77
N ASP A 104 1.12 5.60 -5.37
CA ASP A 104 1.94 4.46 -5.78
C ASP A 104 2.67 4.81 -7.07
N VAL A 105 3.97 4.60 -7.09
CA VAL A 105 4.86 4.95 -8.20
C VAL A 105 5.60 3.71 -8.66
N VAL A 106 5.51 3.45 -9.96
CA VAL A 106 6.35 2.48 -10.66
C VAL A 106 7.17 3.22 -11.70
N ALA A 107 8.49 3.02 -11.66
CA ALA A 107 9.45 3.70 -12.50
C ALA A 107 10.33 2.67 -13.23
N ARG A 108 10.64 2.95 -14.49
CA ARG A 108 11.58 2.18 -15.29
C ARG A 108 12.39 3.14 -16.16
N ASP A 109 13.70 2.99 -16.09
CA ASP A 109 14.66 3.73 -16.92
C ASP A 109 15.41 2.72 -17.78
N SER A 110 15.54 2.99 -19.08
CA SER A 110 16.13 2.05 -20.05
C SER A 110 17.66 2.03 -20.02
N VAL A 111 18.24 3.17 -19.69
CA VAL A 111 19.65 3.37 -19.44
C VAL A 111 19.72 4.10 -18.13
N LEU A 112 20.54 3.59 -17.22
CA LEU A 112 20.80 4.26 -15.98
C LEU A 112 22.29 4.24 -15.72
N THR A 113 22.91 5.42 -15.78
CA THR A 113 24.35 5.58 -15.51
C THR A 113 24.76 4.96 -14.17
N LEU A 114 23.89 5.03 -13.16
CA LEU A 114 24.06 4.38 -11.85
C LEU A 114 24.18 2.84 -11.92
N CYS A 115 23.53 2.20 -12.90
CA CYS A 115 23.65 0.76 -13.15
C CYS A 115 24.77 0.42 -14.17
N GLY A 116 25.76 1.30 -14.36
CA GLY A 116 26.84 1.10 -15.32
C GLY A 116 26.50 1.48 -16.76
N GLY A 117 25.40 2.22 -16.99
CA GLY A 117 25.14 2.92 -18.25
C GLY A 117 24.71 2.07 -19.44
N GLN A 118 24.37 0.79 -19.26
CA GLN A 118 23.94 -0.09 -20.37
C GLN A 118 22.67 -0.90 -20.09
N VAL A 119 22.08 -0.73 -18.92
CA VAL A 119 21.01 -1.61 -18.45
C VAL A 119 19.87 -0.84 -17.81
N ALA A 120 18.68 -1.42 -17.86
CA ALA A 120 17.48 -0.81 -17.36
C ALA A 120 17.37 -0.91 -15.84
N GLY A 121 17.12 0.21 -15.16
CA GLY A 121 16.78 0.24 -13.74
C GLY A 121 15.27 0.12 -13.53
N PHE A 122 14.86 -0.48 -12.41
CA PHE A 122 13.46 -0.55 -11.99
C PHE A 122 13.31 -0.02 -10.58
N LEU A 123 12.19 0.66 -10.33
CA LEU A 123 11.84 1.18 -9.02
C LEU A 123 10.34 1.13 -8.79
N THR A 124 9.96 0.85 -7.55
CA THR A 124 8.59 0.75 -7.08
C THR A 124 8.54 1.29 -5.66
N GLY A 125 7.58 2.16 -5.37
CA GLY A 125 7.40 2.64 -4.01
C GLY A 125 6.21 3.58 -3.87
N VAL A 126 6.09 4.16 -2.68
CA VAL A 126 5.00 5.05 -2.30
C VAL A 126 5.56 6.45 -2.10
N GLY A 127 5.08 7.40 -2.89
CA GLY A 127 5.41 8.81 -2.76
C GLY A 127 4.34 9.60 -2.02
N THR A 128 4.76 10.70 -1.41
CA THR A 128 3.88 11.67 -0.74
C THR A 128 4.08 13.07 -1.32
N VAL A 129 3.00 13.83 -1.46
CA VAL A 129 3.07 15.25 -1.84
C VAL A 129 3.38 16.09 -0.59
N ASP A 130 4.41 16.93 -0.67
CA ASP A 130 4.78 17.85 0.41
C ASP A 130 3.99 19.17 0.37
N ASP A 131 4.21 20.04 1.36
CA ASP A 131 3.55 21.34 1.47
C ASP A 131 3.88 22.29 0.30
N GLU A 132 4.94 22.00 -0.47
CA GLU A 132 5.32 22.75 -1.66
C GLU A 132 4.64 22.20 -2.93
N GLY A 133 3.82 21.15 -2.79
CA GLY A 133 3.14 20.49 -3.90
C GLY A 133 4.06 19.60 -4.74
N LYS A 134 5.21 19.15 -4.20
CA LYS A 134 6.14 18.25 -4.87
C LYS A 134 5.89 16.82 -4.42
N LEU A 135 5.85 15.89 -5.37
CA LEU A 135 5.78 14.46 -5.05
C LEU A 135 7.18 13.98 -4.69
N ARG A 136 7.36 13.52 -3.45
CA ARG A 136 8.60 12.94 -2.94
C ARG A 136 8.45 11.45 -2.73
N LEU A 137 9.43 10.70 -3.21
CA LEU A 137 9.48 9.25 -3.07
C LEU A 137 10.90 8.84 -2.73
N GLN A 138 11.07 8.00 -1.73
CA GLN A 138 12.33 7.32 -1.47
C GLN A 138 12.12 5.83 -1.69
N ALA A 139 12.89 5.24 -2.60
CA ALA A 139 12.74 3.82 -2.92
C ALA A 139 14.07 3.21 -3.37
N PRO A 140 14.22 1.89 -3.20
CA PRO A 140 15.33 1.16 -3.79
C PRO A 140 15.17 1.15 -5.31
N LEU A 141 16.24 1.55 -5.98
CA LEU A 141 16.47 1.33 -7.39
C LEU A 141 17.27 0.04 -7.52
N THR A 142 16.68 -0.95 -8.21
CA THR A 142 17.33 -2.24 -8.44
C THR A 142 17.90 -2.28 -9.85
N CYS A 143 19.19 -2.59 -9.96
CA CYS A 143 19.87 -2.84 -11.22
C CYS A 143 19.78 -4.33 -11.60
N PRO A 144 19.95 -4.70 -12.88
CA PRO A 144 19.83 -6.09 -13.32
C PRO A 144 20.88 -7.06 -12.78
N ASP A 145 22.02 -6.56 -12.29
CA ASP A 145 23.03 -7.34 -11.59
C ASP A 145 22.64 -7.64 -10.12
N GLY A 146 21.51 -7.12 -9.65
CA GLY A 146 21.01 -7.25 -8.29
C GLY A 146 21.55 -6.21 -7.31
N SER A 147 22.39 -5.27 -7.77
CA SER A 147 22.77 -4.13 -6.94
C SER A 147 21.56 -3.21 -6.69
N GLU A 148 21.51 -2.63 -5.48
CA GLU A 148 20.44 -1.72 -5.07
C GLU A 148 21.00 -0.40 -4.57
N PHE A 149 20.37 0.69 -5.01
CA PHE A 149 20.70 2.05 -4.58
C PHE A 149 19.47 2.69 -3.96
N GLN A 150 19.62 3.31 -2.79
CA GLN A 150 18.55 4.12 -2.23
C GLN A 150 18.55 5.48 -2.92
N VAL A 151 17.43 5.83 -3.56
CA VAL A 151 17.30 7.06 -4.32
C VAL A 151 16.07 7.83 -3.84
N VAL A 152 16.22 9.15 -3.73
CA VAL A 152 15.14 10.09 -3.45
C VAL A 152 14.76 10.76 -4.75
N PHE A 153 13.51 10.57 -5.17
CA PHE A 153 12.89 11.23 -6.30
C PHE A 153 12.05 12.40 -5.82
N ILE A 154 12.23 13.54 -6.47
CA ILE A 154 11.46 14.75 -6.25
C ILE A 154 10.85 15.15 -7.59
N VAL A 155 9.55 14.95 -7.73
CA VAL A 155 8.80 15.30 -8.93
C VAL A 155 8.09 16.64 -8.70
N THR A 156 8.49 17.64 -9.48
CA THR A 156 7.95 18.99 -9.43
C THR A 156 7.00 19.22 -10.61
N PRO A 157 5.75 19.62 -10.35
CA PRO A 157 4.82 20.01 -11.40
C PRO A 157 5.33 21.28 -12.10
N PHE A 158 5.45 21.29 -13.42
CA PHE A 158 5.86 22.48 -14.17
C PHE A 158 4.68 23.13 -14.92
N LYS A 159 3.98 22.36 -15.76
CA LYS A 159 2.78 22.77 -16.50
C LYS A 159 1.89 21.56 -16.72
N ARG A 160 0.61 21.75 -17.05
CA ARG A 160 -0.29 20.63 -17.42
C ARG A 160 0.41 19.68 -18.40
N ASN A 161 0.50 18.40 -18.04
CA ASN A 161 1.17 17.34 -18.79
C ASN A 161 2.71 17.45 -18.91
N LEU A 162 3.36 18.24 -18.06
CA LEU A 162 4.82 18.36 -17.97
C LEU A 162 5.25 18.43 -16.49
N MET A 163 6.18 17.56 -16.12
CA MET A 163 6.80 17.54 -14.80
C MET A 163 8.31 17.40 -14.93
N VAL A 164 9.03 17.89 -13.92
CA VAL A 164 10.47 17.75 -13.80
C VAL A 164 10.74 16.82 -12.64
N GLU A 165 11.55 15.80 -12.87
CA GLU A 165 12.01 14.88 -11.84
C GLU A 165 13.46 15.20 -11.53
N ARG A 166 13.79 15.27 -10.25
CA ARG A 166 15.15 15.20 -9.75
C ARG A 166 15.30 13.91 -8.99
N ALA A 167 16.36 13.15 -9.26
CA ALA A 167 16.71 11.99 -8.45
C ALA A 167 18.10 12.14 -7.85
N GLU A 168 18.22 11.78 -6.57
CA GLU A 168 19.44 11.87 -5.79
C GLU A 168 19.68 10.57 -5.02
N THR A 169 20.87 9.98 -5.10
CA THR A 169 21.22 8.85 -4.22
C THR A 169 21.32 9.31 -2.77
N VAL A 170 20.83 8.51 -1.83
CA VAL A 170 21.02 8.75 -0.40
C VAL A 170 22.51 8.75 -0.10
N GLY A 171 23.04 9.88 0.39
CA GLY A 171 24.47 10.12 0.57
C GLY A 171 25.11 11.05 -0.48
N GLY A 172 24.34 11.52 -1.47
CA GLY A 172 24.72 12.63 -2.36
C GLY A 172 25.72 12.29 -3.47
N GLY A 173 25.91 11.01 -3.79
CA GLY A 173 26.90 10.56 -4.78
C GLY A 173 26.51 10.80 -6.25
N PHE A 174 25.21 10.75 -6.56
CA PHE A 174 24.68 10.93 -7.92
C PHE A 174 23.42 11.77 -7.88
N ILE A 175 23.32 12.71 -8.83
CA ILE A 175 22.17 13.59 -9.03
C ILE A 175 21.89 13.66 -10.53
N TYR A 176 20.64 13.49 -10.93
CA TYR A 176 20.20 13.78 -12.29
C TYR A 176 18.83 14.46 -12.30
N ASP A 177 18.61 15.25 -13.34
CA ASP A 177 17.36 15.94 -13.62
C ASP A 177 16.79 15.42 -14.95
N ALA A 178 15.53 15.01 -14.95
CA ALA A 178 14.84 14.50 -16.14
C ALA A 178 13.51 15.24 -16.37
N TYR A 179 13.17 15.42 -17.65
CA TYR A 179 11.94 16.08 -18.07
C TYR A 179 10.93 15.03 -18.55
N PHE A 180 9.71 15.10 -18.02
CA PHE A 180 8.65 14.12 -18.30
C PHE A 180 7.42 14.79 -18.88
N TRP A 181 6.89 14.21 -19.95
CA TRP A 181 5.58 14.57 -20.50
C TRP A 181 4.57 13.46 -20.24
N ARG A 182 3.31 13.85 -19.99
CA ARG A 182 2.23 12.87 -19.81
C ARG A 182 1.88 12.24 -21.15
N GLN A 183 1.88 10.92 -21.22
CA GLN A 183 1.34 10.24 -22.40
C GLN A 183 -0.18 10.32 -22.31
N VAL A 184 -0.76 11.18 -23.13
CA VAL A 184 -2.22 11.22 -23.33
C VAL A 184 -2.52 10.25 -24.46
N SER A 185 -3.20 9.14 -24.17
CA SER A 185 -3.73 8.29 -25.24
C SER A 185 -4.79 9.08 -26.01
N SER A 186 -4.56 9.30 -27.30
CA SER A 186 -5.53 9.85 -28.25
C SER A 186 -6.68 8.90 -28.49
#